data_AF-A0A7S4JSQ2-F1
#
_entry.id   AF-A0A7S4JSQ2-F1
#
_cell.length_a   1.000
_cell.length_b   1.000
_cell.length_c   1.000
_cell.angle_alpha   90.00
_cell.angle_beta   90.00
_cell.angle_gamma   90.00
#
_symmetry.space_group_name_H-M   'P 1'
#
loop_
_entity.id
_entity.type
_entity.pdbx_description
1 polymer ?
#
loop_
_entity_poly.entity_id
_entity_poly.type
_entity_poly.pdbx_seq_one_letter_code
_entity_poly.pdbx_strand_id
1 'polypeptide(L)'
;PDLRFCRRDFGTVINADASSPQGIERAIKLKLSERAFPEIEGTKAFVVDTSRVYEAMPIFNPYRKGRLFVLFRHPVERAVSKYHYIKIATWEKNYKPELKDMTMMEYAQSRHCYNNWMTRRLVHKMTPGSELTRDDLDLAKEILRRKALVLFTDDMAGSAERLRQYFFWSDEALELNAEQKTCLQTHIYLEPMNVNPHPSLDSKSPEWAAIRE
;
A
#
# COMPACT_ATOMS: atom_id res chain seq x y z
N PRO A 1 -2.45 -4.69 26.25
CA PRO A 1 -3.45 -4.97 25.20
C PRO A 1 -3.30 -6.41 24.74
N ASP A 2 -4.40 -7.13 24.50
CA ASP A 2 -4.32 -8.54 24.12
C ASP A 2 -4.15 -8.72 22.61
N LEU A 3 -3.18 -9.54 22.22
CA LEU A 3 -2.99 -9.96 20.83
C LEU A 3 -4.11 -10.93 20.45
N ARG A 4 -4.74 -10.70 19.30
CA ARG A 4 -5.74 -11.60 18.74
C ARG A 4 -5.39 -11.91 17.29
N PHE A 5 -5.63 -13.15 16.90
CA PHE A 5 -5.42 -13.65 15.56
C PHE A 5 -6.76 -13.94 14.89
N CYS A 6 -6.84 -13.72 13.58
CA CYS A 6 -7.98 -14.10 12.76
C CYS A 6 -7.45 -14.80 11.51
N ARG A 7 -7.76 -16.08 11.34
CA ARG A 7 -7.41 -16.85 10.15
C ARG A 7 -8.37 -16.51 9.01
N ARG A 8 -7.81 -16.25 7.83
CA ARG A 8 -8.50 -15.97 6.57
C ARG A 8 -7.86 -16.81 5.47
N ASP A 9 -8.54 -16.93 4.33
CA ASP A 9 -8.06 -17.70 3.18
C ASP A 9 -6.73 -17.16 2.62
N PHE A 10 -6.49 -15.85 2.76
CA PHE A 10 -5.24 -15.20 2.36
C PHE A 10 -4.16 -15.15 3.46
N GLY A 11 -4.43 -15.71 4.64
CA GLY A 11 -3.47 -15.78 5.75
C GLY A 11 -4.04 -15.38 7.12
N THR A 12 -3.15 -15.31 8.11
CA THR A 12 -3.52 -14.89 9.48
C THR A 12 -3.30 -13.39 9.65
N VAL A 13 -4.36 -12.67 9.98
CA VAL A 13 -4.28 -11.25 10.34
C VAL A 13 -4.31 -11.07 11.85
N ILE A 14 -3.72 -9.98 12.32
CA ILE A 14 -3.66 -9.63 13.74
C ILE A 14 -4.46 -8.36 14.02
N ASN A 15 -4.91 -8.19 15.26
CA ASN A 15 -5.67 -7.02 15.70
C ASN A 15 -4.81 -5.75 15.91
N ALA A 16 -3.93 -5.42 14.97
CA ALA A 16 -3.10 -4.22 14.97
C ALA A 16 -3.01 -3.63 13.54
N ASP A 17 -3.95 -2.74 13.22
CA ASP A 17 -4.05 -2.11 11.89
C ASP A 17 -3.02 -0.98 11.73
N ALA A 18 -1.88 -1.30 11.12
CA ALA A 18 -0.78 -0.37 10.89
C ALA A 18 -1.10 0.74 9.87
N SER A 19 -2.30 0.79 9.27
CA SER A 19 -2.74 1.91 8.44
C SER A 19 -3.09 3.17 9.25
N SER A 20 -3.34 3.01 10.56
CA SER A 20 -3.75 4.08 11.48
C SER A 20 -2.68 4.38 12.55
N PRO A 21 -2.57 5.63 13.04
CA PRO A 21 -1.68 5.95 14.16
C PRO A 21 -1.95 5.09 15.41
N GLN A 22 -3.22 4.85 15.74
CA GLN A 22 -3.62 4.05 16.89
C GLN A 22 -3.23 2.57 16.72
N GLY A 23 -3.35 2.02 15.52
CA GLY A 23 -2.95 0.64 15.26
C GLY A 23 -1.44 0.45 15.20
N ILE A 24 -0.67 1.46 14.75
CA ILE A 24 0.79 1.49 14.89
C ILE A 24 1.20 1.50 16.36
N GLU A 25 0.61 2.39 17.17
CA GLU A 25 0.89 2.45 18.60
C GLU A 25 0.56 1.11 19.29
N ARG A 26 -0.56 0.49 18.89
CA ARG A 26 -0.93 -0.84 19.37
C ARG A 26 0.08 -1.91 18.97
N ALA A 27 0.55 -1.91 17.72
CA ALA A 27 1.59 -2.83 17.25
C ALA A 27 2.89 -2.71 18.06
N ILE A 28 3.30 -1.48 18.38
CA ILE A 28 4.46 -1.20 19.24
C ILE A 28 4.25 -1.74 20.66
N LYS A 29 3.09 -1.44 21.28
CA LYS A 29 2.75 -1.93 22.63
C LYS A 29 2.66 -3.45 22.70
N LEU A 30 2.25 -4.10 21.62
CA LEU A 30 2.20 -5.56 21.49
C LEU A 30 3.59 -6.17 21.23
N LYS A 31 4.60 -5.36 20.90
CA LYS A 31 5.97 -5.80 20.60
C LYS A 31 6.01 -6.86 19.48
N LEU A 32 5.27 -6.62 18.40
CA LEU A 32 5.04 -7.62 17.35
C LEU A 32 6.33 -8.15 16.70
N SER A 33 7.38 -7.33 16.59
CA SER A 33 8.68 -7.77 16.06
C SER A 33 9.57 -8.48 17.09
N GLU A 34 9.25 -8.45 18.38
CA GLU A 34 10.04 -9.13 19.42
C GLU A 34 9.50 -10.54 19.73
N ARG A 35 8.25 -10.81 19.35
CA ARG A 35 7.59 -12.07 19.66
C ARG A 35 7.87 -13.14 18.60
N ALA A 36 8.00 -14.38 19.06
CA ALA A 36 7.67 -15.53 18.23
C ALA A 36 6.14 -15.69 18.19
N PHE A 37 5.60 -16.18 17.08
CA PHE A 37 4.19 -16.52 16.95
C PHE A 37 4.06 -18.05 16.85
N PRO A 38 4.36 -18.81 17.92
CA PRO A 38 4.30 -20.27 17.89
C PRO A 38 2.89 -20.80 17.58
N GLU A 39 1.85 -20.00 17.82
CA GLU A 39 0.46 -20.34 17.49
C GLU A 39 0.17 -20.30 15.98
N ILE A 40 1.11 -19.76 15.19
CA ILE A 40 1.06 -19.72 13.73
C ILE A 40 2.19 -20.57 13.18
N GLU A 41 1.94 -21.87 13.14
CA GLU A 41 2.83 -22.85 12.50
C GLU A 41 3.14 -22.44 11.06
N GLY A 42 4.40 -22.59 10.64
CA GLY A 42 4.83 -22.27 9.27
C GLY A 42 4.95 -20.78 8.94
N THR A 43 4.93 -19.86 9.93
CA THR A 43 5.15 -18.42 9.68
C THR A 43 6.55 -18.15 9.11
N LYS A 44 6.64 -17.99 7.79
CA LYS A 44 7.90 -17.61 7.10
C LYS A 44 8.16 -16.11 7.11
N ALA A 45 7.12 -15.27 7.25
CA ALA A 45 7.25 -13.82 7.18
C ALA A 45 6.18 -13.08 8.00
N PHE A 46 6.54 -11.89 8.48
CA PHE A 46 5.63 -10.92 9.08
C PHE A 46 5.58 -9.68 8.18
N VAL A 47 4.40 -9.35 7.66
CA VAL A 47 4.19 -8.23 6.74
C VAL A 47 3.42 -7.12 7.46
N VAL A 48 3.94 -5.90 7.36
CA VAL A 48 3.27 -4.68 7.84
C VAL A 48 2.89 -3.85 6.62
N ASP A 49 1.59 -3.78 6.33
CA ASP A 49 1.07 -2.90 5.30
C ASP A 49 0.76 -1.51 5.90
N THR A 50 1.48 -0.49 5.43
CA THR A 50 1.27 0.88 5.87
C THR A 50 1.86 1.90 4.90
N SER A 51 1.17 3.04 4.78
CA SER A 51 1.72 4.24 4.13
C SER A 51 2.54 5.12 5.07
N ARG A 52 2.55 4.81 6.38
CA ARG A 52 3.15 5.59 7.46
C ARG A 52 4.51 5.01 7.83
N VAL A 53 5.39 4.92 6.83
CA VAL A 53 6.66 4.17 6.92
C VAL A 53 7.47 4.64 8.12
N TYR A 54 7.60 5.95 8.33
CA TYR A 54 8.37 6.53 9.43
C TYR A 54 7.72 6.25 10.79
N GLU A 55 6.41 6.44 10.90
CA GLU A 55 5.69 6.20 12.15
C GLU A 55 5.68 4.71 12.52
N ALA A 56 5.72 3.82 11.54
CA ALA A 56 5.76 2.37 11.72
C ALA A 56 7.17 1.82 11.97
N MET A 57 8.24 2.59 11.78
CA MET A 57 9.62 2.14 12.03
C MET A 57 9.82 1.52 13.42
N PRO A 58 9.26 2.06 14.52
CA PRO A 58 9.41 1.49 15.87
C PRO A 58 8.70 0.16 16.08
N ILE A 59 7.88 -0.31 15.12
CA ILE A 59 7.37 -1.69 15.15
C ILE A 59 8.54 -2.67 14.99
N PHE A 60 9.57 -2.30 14.23
CA PHE A 60 10.78 -3.10 14.00
C PHE A 60 11.88 -2.75 15.00
N ASN A 61 12.94 -3.57 15.07
CA ASN A 61 14.05 -3.35 16.00
C ASN A 61 15.41 -3.75 15.38
N PRO A 62 16.56 -3.41 16.00
CA PRO A 62 17.88 -3.72 15.44
C PRO A 62 18.13 -5.21 15.17
N TYR A 63 17.46 -6.10 15.90
CA TYR A 63 17.55 -7.56 15.77
C TYR A 63 16.53 -8.12 14.75
N ARG A 64 15.43 -7.41 14.52
CA ARG A 64 14.37 -7.75 13.55
C ARG A 64 14.08 -6.56 12.64
N LYS A 65 14.99 -6.34 11.69
CA LYS A 65 14.90 -5.25 10.71
C LYS A 65 13.80 -5.53 9.68
N GLY A 66 13.03 -4.51 9.34
CA GLY A 66 12.13 -4.54 8.19
C GLY A 66 12.90 -4.40 6.87
N ARG A 67 12.40 -5.03 5.81
CA ARG A 67 12.76 -4.72 4.42
C ARG A 67 11.53 -4.09 3.77
N LEU A 68 11.69 -2.89 3.23
CA LEU A 68 10.59 -2.16 2.61
C LEU A 68 10.38 -2.65 1.18
N PHE A 69 9.13 -2.84 0.79
CA PHE A 69 8.72 -2.93 -0.61
C PHE A 69 7.55 -1.97 -0.85
N VAL A 70 7.40 -1.49 -2.08
CA VAL A 70 6.39 -0.50 -2.47
C VAL A 70 5.77 -0.91 -3.80
N LEU A 71 4.44 -0.90 -3.86
CA LEU A 71 3.67 -1.09 -5.09
C LEU A 71 3.30 0.28 -5.67
N PHE A 72 3.77 0.54 -6.89
CA PHE A 72 3.47 1.75 -7.64
C PHE A 72 2.34 1.51 -8.64
N ARG A 73 1.54 2.55 -8.83
CA ARG A 73 0.62 2.71 -9.94
C ARG A 73 0.93 4.03 -10.61
N HIS A 74 0.66 4.14 -11.91
CA HIS A 74 0.74 5.41 -12.61
C HIS A 74 -0.01 6.52 -11.81
N PRO A 75 0.60 7.67 -11.50
CA PRO A 75 0.04 8.64 -10.56
C PRO A 75 -1.36 9.15 -10.95
N VAL A 76 -1.59 9.38 -12.24
CA VAL A 76 -2.90 9.82 -12.77
C VAL A 76 -3.94 8.71 -12.63
N GLU A 77 -3.58 7.47 -13.00
CA GLU A 77 -4.48 6.32 -12.88
C GLU A 77 -4.87 6.06 -11.43
N ARG A 78 -3.93 6.23 -10.50
CA ARG A 78 -4.18 6.15 -9.06
C ARG A 78 -5.17 7.22 -8.61
N ALA A 79 -5.04 8.45 -9.09
CA ALA A 79 -5.95 9.54 -8.74
C ALA A 79 -7.36 9.32 -9.31
N VAL A 80 -7.46 8.90 -10.58
CA VAL A 80 -8.73 8.51 -11.22
C VAL A 80 -9.40 7.37 -10.47
N SER A 81 -8.64 6.31 -10.14
CA SER A 81 -9.15 5.19 -9.36
C SER A 81 -9.63 5.61 -7.98
N LYS A 82 -8.91 6.53 -7.32
CA LYS A 82 -9.34 7.09 -6.04
C LYS A 82 -10.63 7.89 -6.18
N TYR A 83 -10.76 8.73 -7.21
CA TYR A 83 -11.98 9.50 -7.49
C TYR A 83 -13.20 8.59 -7.62
N HIS A 84 -13.10 7.50 -8.39
CA HIS A 84 -14.21 6.56 -8.52
C HIS A 84 -14.50 5.82 -7.21
N TYR A 85 -13.45 5.41 -6.49
CA TYR A 85 -13.59 4.72 -5.21
C TYR A 85 -14.28 5.59 -4.14
N ILE A 86 -13.91 6.86 -3.98
CA ILE A 86 -14.49 7.72 -2.93
C ILE A 86 -15.99 7.96 -3.12
N LYS A 87 -16.52 7.84 -4.35
CA LYS A 87 -17.95 8.00 -4.64
C LYS A 87 -18.79 6.82 -4.17
N ILE A 88 -18.20 5.64 -4.02
CA ILE A 88 -18.90 4.39 -3.66
C ILE A 88 -18.59 3.90 -2.26
N ALA A 89 -17.47 4.33 -1.66
CA ALA A 89 -16.95 3.81 -0.39
C ALA A 89 -17.71 4.34 0.85
N THR A 90 -19.03 4.14 0.91
CA THR A 90 -19.91 4.61 2.00
C THR A 90 -19.62 3.94 3.35
N TRP A 91 -18.95 2.79 3.34
CA TRP A 91 -18.56 2.03 4.53
C TRP A 91 -17.27 2.55 5.19
N GLU A 92 -16.51 3.42 4.52
CA GLU A 92 -15.27 3.97 5.06
C GLU A 92 -15.54 5.03 6.14
N LYS A 93 -14.79 5.00 7.24
CA LYS A 93 -14.94 5.96 8.35
C LYS A 93 -14.77 7.43 7.92
N ASN A 94 -14.00 7.65 6.85
CA ASN A 94 -13.70 8.96 6.30
C ASN A 94 -14.51 9.25 5.03
N TYR A 95 -15.60 8.53 4.78
CA TYR A 95 -16.52 8.81 3.68
C TYR A 95 -17.07 10.23 3.81
N LYS A 96 -17.12 10.92 2.67
CA LYS A 96 -17.56 12.31 2.56
C LYS A 96 -18.66 12.37 1.51
N PRO A 97 -19.94 12.40 1.92
CA PRO A 97 -21.07 12.40 0.99
C PRO A 97 -20.98 13.49 -0.07
N GLU A 98 -20.40 14.65 0.27
CA GLU A 98 -20.21 15.78 -0.63
C GLU A 98 -19.30 15.48 -1.84
N LEU A 99 -18.48 14.44 -1.77
CA LEU A 99 -17.60 14.03 -2.88
C LEU A 99 -18.32 13.16 -3.92
N LYS A 100 -19.51 12.64 -3.58
CA LYS A 100 -20.26 11.73 -4.44
C LYS A 100 -20.64 12.38 -5.76
N ASP A 101 -21.04 13.64 -5.71
CA ASP A 101 -21.61 14.35 -6.87
C ASP A 101 -20.58 15.22 -7.61
N MET A 102 -19.33 15.29 -7.12
CA MET A 102 -18.25 15.97 -7.84
C MET A 102 -17.97 15.29 -9.18
N THR A 103 -17.76 16.10 -10.20
CA THR A 103 -17.16 15.73 -11.48
C THR A 103 -15.67 15.45 -11.31
N MET A 104 -15.05 14.81 -12.31
CA MET A 104 -13.60 14.58 -12.30
C MET A 104 -12.82 15.90 -12.28
N MET A 105 -13.28 16.91 -13.02
CA MET A 105 -12.63 18.21 -13.06
C MET A 105 -12.71 18.93 -11.72
N GLU A 106 -13.88 18.94 -11.07
CA GLU A 106 -14.04 19.49 -9.72
C GLU A 106 -13.17 18.73 -8.70
N TYR A 107 -13.10 17.41 -8.82
CA TYR A 107 -12.21 16.61 -7.98
C TYR A 107 -10.75 17.03 -8.16
N ALA A 108 -10.27 17.11 -9.41
CA ALA A 108 -8.89 17.48 -9.75
C ALA A 108 -8.49 18.86 -9.19
N GLN A 109 -9.41 19.82 -9.22
CA GLN A 109 -9.20 21.18 -8.71
C GLN A 109 -9.42 21.31 -7.19
N SER A 110 -10.04 20.31 -6.56
CA SER A 110 -10.32 20.35 -5.13
C SER A 110 -9.12 19.96 -4.29
N ARG A 111 -9.14 20.36 -3.01
CA ARG A 111 -8.24 19.85 -1.96
C ARG A 111 -8.32 18.34 -1.72
N HIS A 112 -9.28 17.64 -2.35
CA HIS A 112 -9.47 16.20 -2.20
C HIS A 112 -8.65 15.40 -3.22
N CYS A 113 -8.17 16.02 -4.30
CA CYS A 113 -7.17 15.42 -5.17
C CYS A 113 -5.84 15.28 -4.42
N TYR A 114 -5.27 14.09 -4.43
CA TYR A 114 -4.01 13.83 -3.74
C TYR A 114 -2.83 14.42 -4.49
N ASN A 115 -2.37 15.59 -4.07
CA ASN A 115 -1.13 16.19 -4.55
C ASN A 115 0.10 15.38 -4.08
N ASN A 116 0.77 14.71 -5.03
CA ASN A 116 2.08 14.08 -4.87
C ASN A 116 2.24 13.23 -3.59
N TRP A 117 1.17 12.53 -3.21
CA TRP A 117 1.05 11.85 -1.92
C TRP A 117 2.21 10.86 -1.67
N MET A 118 2.66 10.14 -2.68
CA MET A 118 3.77 9.19 -2.54
C MET A 118 5.09 9.89 -2.19
N THR A 119 5.44 10.95 -2.92
CA THR A 119 6.64 11.76 -2.64
C THR A 119 6.57 12.32 -1.22
N ARG A 120 5.44 12.92 -0.84
CA ARG A 120 5.23 13.45 0.52
C ARG A 120 5.42 12.40 1.60
N ARG A 121 4.90 11.19 1.38
CA ARG A 121 5.07 10.07 2.31
C ARG A 121 6.52 9.63 2.42
N LEU A 122 7.21 9.49 1.30
CA LEU A 122 8.62 9.07 1.26
C LEU A 122 9.54 10.10 1.92
N VAL A 123 9.30 11.40 1.75
CA VAL A 123 10.13 12.46 2.38
C VAL A 123 9.59 12.96 3.72
N HIS A 124 8.55 12.31 4.26
CA HIS A 124 7.90 12.70 5.51
C HIS A 124 7.37 14.15 5.56
N LYS A 125 6.90 14.68 4.41
CA LYS A 125 6.45 16.07 4.25
C LYS A 125 4.92 16.15 4.10
N MET A 126 4.22 15.74 5.16
CA MET A 126 2.76 15.62 5.20
C MET A 126 2.03 16.87 5.74
N THR A 127 2.77 17.87 6.21
CA THR A 127 2.19 19.12 6.73
C THR A 127 1.38 19.83 5.64
N PRO A 128 0.10 20.18 5.88
CA PRO A 128 -0.71 20.94 4.93
C PRO A 128 -0.01 22.25 4.52
N GLY A 129 -0.07 22.58 3.23
CA GLY A 129 0.57 23.80 2.69
C GLY A 129 2.09 23.70 2.47
N SER A 130 2.75 22.61 2.89
CA SER A 130 4.17 22.41 2.58
C SER A 130 4.38 22.20 1.07
N GLU A 131 5.25 23.00 0.47
CA GLU A 131 5.60 22.87 -0.94
C GLU A 131 6.56 21.69 -1.15
N LEU A 132 6.41 20.96 -2.25
CA LEU A 132 7.41 19.99 -2.69
C LEU A 132 8.35 20.67 -3.67
N THR A 133 9.64 20.42 -3.48
CA THR A 133 10.72 20.94 -4.31
C THR A 133 11.30 19.83 -5.17
N ARG A 134 12.23 20.19 -6.07
CA ARG A 134 12.97 19.20 -6.84
C ARG A 134 13.83 18.30 -5.93
N ASP A 135 14.41 18.87 -4.88
CA ASP A 135 15.20 18.13 -3.90
C ASP A 135 14.37 17.07 -3.17
N ASP A 136 13.09 17.36 -2.88
CA ASP A 136 12.17 16.37 -2.30
C ASP A 136 11.93 15.19 -3.27
N LEU A 137 11.81 15.46 -4.57
CA LEU A 137 11.67 14.40 -5.57
C LEU A 137 12.94 13.54 -5.67
N ASP A 138 14.11 14.17 -5.68
CA ASP A 138 15.38 13.46 -5.80
C ASP A 138 15.70 12.67 -4.52
N LEU A 139 15.33 13.18 -3.33
CA LEU A 139 15.36 12.44 -2.08
C LEU A 139 14.40 11.24 -2.09
N ALA A 140 13.15 11.41 -2.56
CA ALA A 140 12.19 10.32 -2.67
C ALA A 140 12.72 9.20 -3.58
N LYS A 141 13.31 9.54 -4.72
CA LYS A 141 13.97 8.58 -5.62
C LYS A 141 15.13 7.86 -4.94
N GLU A 142 15.95 8.58 -4.18
CA GLU A 142 17.09 7.99 -3.47
C GLU A 142 16.66 7.03 -2.36
N ILE A 143 15.57 7.35 -1.64
CA ILE A 143 14.95 6.46 -0.66
C ILE A 143 14.49 5.18 -1.34
N LEU A 144 13.75 5.28 -2.46
CA LEU A 144 13.30 4.12 -3.21
C LEU A 144 14.47 3.27 -3.69
N ARG A 145 15.48 3.90 -4.31
CA ARG A 145 16.67 3.24 -4.86
C ARG A 145 17.44 2.45 -3.80
N ARG A 146 17.55 2.98 -2.58
CA ARG A 146 18.39 2.39 -1.52
C ARG A 146 17.64 1.51 -0.53
N LYS A 147 16.33 1.72 -0.35
CA LYS A 147 15.60 1.16 0.79
C LYS A 147 14.42 0.30 0.38
N ALA A 148 13.90 0.42 -0.84
CA ALA A 148 12.67 -0.26 -1.25
C ALA A 148 12.89 -1.26 -2.39
N LEU A 149 12.22 -2.40 -2.31
CA LEU A 149 11.89 -3.18 -3.49
C LEU A 149 10.71 -2.52 -4.21
N VAL A 150 10.93 -2.02 -5.42
CA VAL A 150 9.90 -1.37 -6.24
C VAL A 150 9.14 -2.43 -7.04
N LEU A 151 7.81 -2.37 -6.95
CA LEU A 151 6.82 -3.24 -7.59
C LEU A 151 5.76 -2.38 -8.30
N PHE A 152 4.95 -2.99 -9.16
CA PHE A 152 4.00 -2.31 -10.04
C PHE A 152 2.63 -3.00 -10.04
N THR A 153 1.55 -2.23 -9.88
CA THR A 153 0.19 -2.77 -9.84
C THR A 153 -0.36 -3.11 -11.24
N ASP A 154 0.20 -2.51 -12.28
CA ASP A 154 -0.07 -2.82 -13.69
C ASP A 154 0.67 -4.07 -14.16
N ASP A 155 1.67 -4.54 -13.40
CA ASP A 155 2.32 -5.84 -13.57
C ASP A 155 2.35 -6.60 -12.23
N MET A 156 1.16 -6.99 -11.75
CA MET A 156 1.04 -7.76 -10.49
C MET A 156 1.71 -9.14 -10.59
N ALA A 157 1.72 -9.75 -11.77
CA ALA A 157 2.37 -11.04 -12.01
C ALA A 157 3.89 -10.95 -11.82
N GLY A 158 4.55 -10.04 -12.54
CA GLY A 158 5.98 -9.78 -12.40
C GLY A 158 6.33 -9.27 -11.02
N SER A 159 5.47 -8.46 -10.41
CA SER A 159 5.64 -7.98 -9.03
C SER A 159 5.58 -9.10 -7.99
N ALA A 160 4.63 -10.03 -8.12
CA ALA A 160 4.52 -11.17 -7.21
C ALA A 160 5.74 -12.09 -7.32
N GLU A 161 6.20 -12.36 -8.54
CA GLU A 161 7.40 -13.16 -8.77
C GLU A 161 8.66 -12.48 -8.19
N ARG A 162 8.84 -11.18 -8.45
CA ARG A 162 9.95 -10.39 -7.91
C ARG A 162 9.93 -10.36 -6.38
N LEU A 163 8.76 -10.21 -5.77
CA LEU A 163 8.58 -10.21 -4.32
C LEU A 163 8.97 -11.57 -3.73
N ARG A 164 8.52 -12.68 -4.33
CA ARG A 164 8.87 -14.03 -3.90
C ARG A 164 10.37 -14.28 -3.95
N GLN A 165 11.02 -13.95 -5.07
CA GLN A 165 12.46 -14.14 -5.25
C GLN A 165 13.28 -13.32 -4.25
N TYR A 166 12.92 -12.04 -4.04
CA TYR A 166 13.67 -11.15 -3.16
C TYR A 166 13.56 -11.53 -1.68
N PHE A 167 12.39 -12.03 -1.26
CA PHE A 167 12.12 -12.38 0.13
C PHE A 167 12.26 -13.87 0.44
N PHE A 168 12.55 -14.71 -0.56
CA PHE A 168 12.64 -16.16 -0.41
C PHE A 168 11.34 -16.76 0.18
N TRP A 169 10.18 -16.29 -0.29
CA TRP A 169 8.86 -16.76 0.17
C TRP A 169 8.41 -18.09 -0.45
N SER A 170 9.32 -18.73 -1.15
CA SER A 170 9.21 -20.04 -1.77
C SER A 170 10.12 -21.03 -1.06
N ASP A 171 9.99 -22.31 -1.34
CA ASP A 171 10.96 -23.29 -0.85
C ASP A 171 12.34 -23.06 -1.49
N GLU A 172 13.37 -23.79 -1.04
CA GLU A 172 14.76 -23.59 -1.49
C GLU A 172 14.91 -23.66 -3.02
N ALA A 173 14.03 -24.39 -3.70
CA ALA A 173 13.96 -24.52 -5.16
C ALA A 173 13.23 -23.36 -5.89
N LEU A 174 12.74 -22.36 -5.15
CA LEU A 174 11.86 -21.28 -5.62
C LEU A 174 10.51 -21.73 -6.21
N GLU A 175 10.16 -23.01 -6.09
CA GLU A 175 8.92 -23.55 -6.62
C GLU A 175 7.69 -23.12 -5.81
N LEU A 176 6.56 -22.99 -6.52
CA LEU A 176 5.24 -22.82 -5.92
C LEU A 176 4.63 -24.19 -5.67
N ASN A 177 4.09 -24.42 -4.47
CA ASN A 177 3.19 -25.55 -4.25
C ASN A 177 1.83 -25.32 -4.93
N ALA A 178 0.98 -26.35 -5.01
CA ALA A 178 -0.31 -26.28 -5.70
C ALA A 178 -1.23 -25.17 -5.14
N GLU A 179 -1.30 -25.05 -3.81
CA GLU A 179 -2.11 -24.03 -3.13
C GLU A 179 -1.63 -22.61 -3.46
N GLN A 180 -0.33 -22.38 -3.44
CA GLN A 180 0.27 -21.08 -3.79
C GLN A 180 0.03 -20.73 -5.27
N LYS A 181 0.13 -21.71 -6.18
CA LYS A 181 -0.20 -21.51 -7.60
C LYS A 181 -1.66 -21.09 -7.77
N THR A 182 -2.58 -21.80 -7.11
CA THR A 182 -4.01 -21.46 -7.13
C THR A 182 -4.27 -20.07 -6.54
N CYS A 183 -3.68 -19.73 -5.39
CA CYS A 183 -3.82 -18.43 -4.76
C CYS A 183 -3.37 -17.28 -5.69
N LEU A 184 -2.17 -17.39 -6.27
CA LEU A 184 -1.67 -16.39 -7.22
C LEU A 184 -2.54 -16.31 -8.46
N GLN A 185 -2.95 -17.46 -9.01
CA GLN A 185 -3.80 -17.50 -10.19
C GLN A 185 -5.13 -16.81 -9.95
N THR A 186 -5.78 -17.12 -8.83
CA THR A 186 -7.06 -16.52 -8.43
C THR A 186 -6.92 -15.02 -8.23
N HIS A 187 -6.02 -14.55 -7.37
CA HIS A 187 -6.01 -13.15 -6.96
C HIS A 187 -5.28 -12.21 -7.93
N ILE A 188 -4.48 -12.72 -8.86
CA ILE A 188 -3.84 -11.90 -9.90
C ILE A 188 -4.67 -11.86 -11.19
N TYR A 189 -5.27 -12.99 -11.60
CA TYR A 189 -5.88 -13.10 -12.93
C TYR A 189 -7.39 -13.31 -12.93
N LEU A 190 -7.94 -14.09 -12.00
CA LEU A 190 -9.35 -14.51 -12.07
C LEU A 190 -10.27 -13.55 -11.29
N GLU A 191 -9.92 -13.29 -10.03
CA GLU A 191 -10.73 -12.57 -9.06
C GLU A 191 -9.84 -11.59 -8.26
N PRO A 192 -9.34 -10.53 -8.93
CA PRO A 192 -8.53 -9.54 -8.24
C PRO A 192 -9.37 -8.76 -7.23
N MET A 193 -8.91 -8.76 -5.98
CA MET A 193 -9.62 -8.08 -4.88
C MET A 193 -9.47 -6.56 -4.97
N ASN A 194 -10.50 -5.84 -4.50
CA ASN A 194 -10.51 -4.36 -4.43
C ASN A 194 -10.27 -3.64 -5.76
N VAL A 195 -10.53 -4.31 -6.90
CA VAL A 195 -10.57 -3.69 -8.22
C VAL A 195 -11.95 -3.08 -8.43
N ASN A 196 -11.97 -1.77 -8.61
CA ASN A 196 -13.20 -1.04 -8.93
C ASN A 196 -13.13 -0.64 -10.40
N PRO A 197 -13.94 -1.25 -11.29
CA PRO A 197 -13.96 -0.88 -12.70
C PRO A 197 -14.35 0.58 -12.84
N HIS A 198 -13.58 1.31 -13.63
CA HIS A 198 -13.86 2.71 -13.96
C HIS A 198 -13.33 3.05 -15.35
N PRO A 199 -13.90 4.07 -16.03
CA PRO A 199 -13.33 4.57 -17.26
C PRO A 199 -11.87 5.01 -17.07
N SER A 200 -11.03 4.71 -18.05
CA SER A 200 -9.70 5.32 -18.16
C SER A 200 -9.85 6.75 -18.65
N LEU A 201 -8.91 7.61 -18.27
CA LEU A 201 -8.90 9.00 -18.68
C LEU A 201 -8.00 9.16 -19.91
N ASP A 202 -8.48 9.86 -20.94
CA ASP A 202 -7.66 10.15 -22.11
C ASP A 202 -6.48 11.05 -21.69
N SER A 203 -5.25 10.63 -22.02
CA SER A 203 -4.02 11.40 -21.83
C SER A 203 -4.03 12.82 -22.41
N LYS A 204 -4.95 13.11 -23.36
CA LYS A 204 -5.13 14.42 -23.99
C LYS A 204 -6.26 15.24 -23.36
N SER A 205 -7.00 14.70 -22.39
CA SER A 205 -8.14 15.37 -21.78
C SER A 205 -7.69 16.50 -20.83
N PRO A 206 -8.51 17.54 -20.63
CA PRO A 206 -8.19 18.61 -19.68
C PRO A 206 -8.13 18.08 -18.23
N GLU A 207 -8.92 17.07 -17.88
CA GLU A 207 -8.86 16.43 -16.56
C GLU A 207 -7.52 15.72 -16.35
N TRP A 208 -6.95 15.06 -17.39
CA TRP A 208 -5.65 14.42 -17.28
C TRP A 208 -4.56 15.45 -17.01
N ALA A 209 -4.61 16.58 -17.73
CA ALA A 209 -3.69 17.69 -17.51
C ALA A 209 -3.80 18.22 -16.07
N ALA A 210 -5.02 18.44 -15.57
CA ALA A 210 -5.25 18.95 -14.22
C ALA A 210 -4.80 17.98 -13.11
N ILE A 211 -4.83 16.66 -13.33
CA ILE A 211 -4.40 15.65 -12.35
C ILE A 211 -2.88 15.42 -12.38
N ARG A 212 -2.25 15.62 -13.54
CA ARG A 212 -0.81 15.38 -13.72
C ARG A 212 0.05 16.45 -13.01
N GLU A 213 -0.49 17.65 -12.81
CA GLU A 213 0.15 18.76 -12.08
C GLU A 213 0.33 18.48 -10.58
#